data_AF-A0A947EVQ6-F1
#
_entry.id   AF-A0A947EVQ6-F1
#
_cell.length_a   1.000
_cell.length_b   1.000
_cell.length_c   1.000
_cell.angle_alpha   90.00
_cell.angle_beta   90.00
_cell.angle_gamma   90.00
#
_symmetry.space_group_name_H-M   'P 1'
#
loop_
_entity.id
_entity.type
_entity.pdbx_description
1 polymer ?
#
loop_
_entity_poly.entity_id
_entity_poly.type
_entity_poly.pdbx_seq_one_letter_code
_entity_poly.pdbx_strand_id
1 'polypeptide(L)'
;MKTRIFIVLAMAFSMVGVAQKSELKAADKALKSGSSAEAKTQLESIAGMIEGADARVQAQYYYLRGKVYADLAKKGDNSAFKEAADSYNMVISTEEKSGKAKYTTETRQLMGAMTSDLVNSAVE
;
A
#
# COMPACT_ATOMS: atom_id res chain seq x y z
N MET A 1 -5.84 16.18 36.35
CA MET A 1 -6.62 15.27 35.49
C MET A 1 -6.45 15.57 33.99
N LYS A 2 -6.53 16.84 33.56
CA LYS A 2 -6.35 17.25 32.15
C LYS A 2 -5.02 16.76 31.53
N THR A 3 -3.90 16.86 32.24
CA THR A 3 -2.58 16.37 31.79
C THR A 3 -2.46 14.85 31.69
N ARG A 4 -3.15 14.09 32.55
CA ARG A 4 -3.17 12.61 32.48
C ARG A 4 -3.97 12.12 31.27
N ILE A 5 -5.03 12.83 30.89
CA ILE A 5 -5.81 12.53 29.67
C ILE A 5 -4.95 12.74 28.41
N PHE A 6 -4.14 13.81 28.35
CA PHE A 6 -3.22 14.03 27.22
C PHE A 6 -2.15 12.95 27.08
N ILE A 7 -1.60 12.45 28.20
CA ILE A 7 -0.60 11.38 28.18
C ILE A 7 -1.19 10.05 27.69
N VAL A 8 -2.42 9.72 28.12
CA VAL A 8 -3.12 8.50 27.67
C VAL A 8 -3.47 8.58 26.18
N LEU A 9 -3.91 9.74 25.68
CA LEU A 9 -4.13 9.97 24.25
C LEU A 9 -2.84 9.82 23.44
N ALA A 10 -1.73 10.41 23.90
CA ALA A 10 -0.43 10.29 23.22
C ALA A 10 0.08 8.84 23.16
N MET A 11 -0.11 8.06 24.23
CA MET A 11 0.22 6.62 24.21
C MET A 11 -0.64 5.82 23.23
N ALA A 12 -1.94 6.13 23.13
CA ALA A 12 -2.83 5.47 22.17
C ALA A 12 -2.39 5.69 20.71
N PHE A 13 -1.98 6.91 20.34
CA PHE A 13 -1.45 7.20 18.99
C PHE A 13 -0.15 6.44 18.69
N SER A 14 0.72 6.24 19.69
CA SER A 14 1.96 5.49 19.49
C SER A 14 1.74 3.99 19.24
N MET A 15 0.70 3.38 19.84
CA MET A 15 0.38 1.97 19.62
C MET A 15 -0.22 1.71 18.23
N VAL A 16 -1.03 2.62 17.71
CA VAL A 16 -1.63 2.50 16.36
C VAL A 16 -0.56 2.45 15.26
N GLY A 17 0.49 3.27 15.38
CA GLY A 17 1.59 3.28 14.41
C GLY A 17 2.44 2.00 14.40
N VAL A 18 2.46 1.22 15.49
CA VAL A 18 3.16 -0.07 15.55
C VAL A 18 2.35 -1.15 14.83
N ALA A 19 1.03 -1.17 15.03
CA ALA A 19 0.14 -2.12 14.38
C ALA A 19 0.17 -1.99 12.85
N GLN A 20 0.07 -0.77 12.32
CA GLN A 20 0.16 -0.54 10.86
C GLN A 20 1.46 -1.09 10.26
N LYS A 21 2.59 -0.89 10.94
CA LYS A 21 3.90 -1.36 10.46
C LYS A 21 4.03 -2.89 10.50
N SER A 22 3.47 -3.55 11.51
CA SER A 22 3.46 -5.02 11.55
C SER A 22 2.60 -5.60 10.44
N GLU A 23 1.41 -5.02 10.18
CA GLU A 23 0.54 -5.48 9.10
C GLU A 23 1.15 -5.24 7.71
N LEU A 24 1.81 -4.10 7.49
CA LEU A 24 2.55 -3.86 6.26
C LEU A 24 3.69 -4.86 6.04
N LYS A 25 4.37 -5.28 7.12
CA LYS A 25 5.41 -6.30 7.03
C LYS A 25 4.83 -7.69 6.74
N ALA A 26 3.67 -8.00 7.31
CA ALA A 26 2.95 -9.24 7.02
C ALA A 26 2.49 -9.26 5.55
N ALA A 27 1.91 -8.16 5.06
CA ALA A 27 1.49 -8.01 3.67
C ALA A 27 2.67 -8.16 2.69
N ASP A 28 3.81 -7.53 2.96
CA ASP A 28 5.02 -7.66 2.13
C ASP A 28 5.54 -9.11 2.10
N LYS A 29 5.51 -9.81 3.25
CA LYS A 29 5.89 -11.22 3.31
C LYS A 29 4.93 -12.10 2.51
N ALA A 30 3.63 -11.90 2.67
CA ALA A 30 2.59 -12.65 1.96
C ALA A 30 2.70 -12.46 0.45
N LEU A 31 2.93 -11.22 -0.03
CA LEU A 31 3.21 -10.92 -1.43
C LEU A 31 4.45 -11.67 -1.94
N LYS A 32 5.55 -11.64 -1.18
CA LYS A 32 6.79 -12.35 -1.55
C LYS A 32 6.63 -13.87 -1.61
N SER A 33 5.69 -14.43 -0.84
CA SER A 33 5.31 -15.85 -0.94
C SER A 33 4.24 -16.14 -2.00
N GLY A 34 3.83 -15.15 -2.80
CA GLY A 34 2.84 -15.30 -3.87
C GLY A 34 1.37 -15.29 -3.41
N SER A 35 1.12 -14.96 -2.13
CA SER A 35 -0.20 -14.94 -1.50
C SER A 35 -0.80 -13.53 -1.53
N SER A 36 -1.25 -13.10 -2.71
CA SER A 36 -1.84 -11.76 -2.90
C SER A 36 -3.19 -11.58 -2.18
N ALA A 37 -3.95 -12.67 -2.00
CA ALA A 37 -5.18 -12.65 -1.22
C ALA A 37 -4.92 -12.34 0.26
N GLU A 38 -3.94 -13.01 0.88
CA GLU A 38 -3.57 -12.76 2.27
C GLU A 38 -3.00 -11.34 2.44
N ALA A 39 -2.14 -10.91 1.52
CA ALA A 39 -1.62 -9.54 1.53
C ALA A 39 -2.74 -8.50 1.42
N LYS A 40 -3.75 -8.73 0.57
CA LYS A 40 -4.94 -7.88 0.46
C LYS A 40 -5.66 -7.77 1.80
N THR A 41 -5.92 -8.89 2.47
CA THR A 41 -6.59 -8.90 3.78
C THR A 41 -5.82 -8.10 4.83
N GLN A 42 -4.49 -8.21 4.88
CA GLN A 42 -3.67 -7.41 5.83
C GLN A 42 -3.68 -5.91 5.49
N LEU A 43 -3.76 -5.54 4.22
CA LEU A 43 -3.88 -4.14 3.83
C LEU A 43 -5.28 -3.56 4.10
N GLU A 44 -6.33 -4.37 3.93
CA GLU A 44 -7.70 -3.95 4.23
C GLU A 44 -7.91 -3.69 5.73
N SER A 45 -7.26 -4.47 6.61
CA SER A 45 -7.38 -4.31 8.06
C SER A 45 -6.88 -2.95 8.57
N ILE A 46 -5.94 -2.32 7.85
CA ILE A 46 -5.34 -1.03 8.23
C ILE A 46 -5.79 0.14 7.35
N ALA A 47 -6.53 -0.10 6.26
CA ALA A 47 -6.87 0.89 5.24
C ALA A 47 -7.47 2.18 5.82
N GLY A 48 -8.42 2.05 6.76
CA GLY A 48 -9.11 3.18 7.38
C GLY A 48 -8.23 4.05 8.29
N MET A 49 -7.01 3.63 8.59
CA MET A 49 -6.08 4.37 9.47
C MET A 49 -4.88 4.95 8.71
N ILE A 50 -4.71 4.63 7.42
CA ILE A 50 -3.53 5.04 6.65
C ILE A 50 -3.49 6.53 6.38
N GLU A 51 -4.63 7.18 6.17
CA GLU A 51 -4.66 8.63 5.91
C GLU A 51 -4.07 9.46 7.06
N GLY A 52 -4.15 8.97 8.30
CA GLY A 52 -3.54 9.59 9.48
C GLY A 52 -2.09 9.16 9.76
N ALA A 53 -1.54 8.21 8.99
CA ALA A 53 -0.19 7.71 9.19
C ALA A 53 0.89 8.66 8.62
N ASP A 54 2.14 8.47 9.04
CA ASP A 54 3.24 9.23 8.45
C ASP A 54 3.47 8.88 6.97
N ALA A 55 4.01 9.81 6.21
CA ALA A 55 4.17 9.67 4.75
C ALA A 55 4.95 8.41 4.33
N ARG A 56 5.86 7.88 5.16
CA ARG A 56 6.59 6.65 4.81
C ARG A 56 5.70 5.41 4.93
N VAL A 57 4.85 5.37 5.95
CA VAL A 57 3.86 4.31 6.16
C VAL A 57 2.81 4.36 5.06
N GLN A 58 2.32 5.57 4.73
CA GLN A 58 1.41 5.78 3.60
C GLN A 58 2.00 5.30 2.28
N ALA A 59 3.22 5.73 1.94
CA ALA A 59 3.88 5.33 0.70
C ALA A 59 4.09 3.80 0.63
N GLN A 60 4.52 3.18 1.73
CA GLN A 60 4.66 1.72 1.79
C GLN A 60 3.32 1.00 1.62
N TYR A 61 2.26 1.49 2.25
CA TYR A 61 0.91 0.94 2.10
C TYR A 61 0.46 0.95 0.65
N TYR A 62 0.49 2.12 0.00
CA TYR A 62 0.04 2.24 -1.39
C TYR A 62 0.92 1.46 -2.36
N TYR A 63 2.22 1.35 -2.08
CA TYR A 63 3.14 0.54 -2.88
C TYR A 63 2.79 -0.95 -2.80
N LEU A 64 2.56 -1.49 -1.60
CA LEU A 64 2.16 -2.89 -1.45
C LEU A 64 0.77 -3.14 -2.03
N ARG A 65 -0.17 -2.21 -1.83
CA ARG A 65 -1.52 -2.29 -2.41
C ARG A 65 -1.46 -2.34 -3.93
N GLY A 66 -0.66 -1.49 -4.57
CA GLY A 66 -0.46 -1.51 -6.01
C GLY A 66 0.06 -2.86 -6.51
N LYS A 67 1.03 -3.46 -5.80
CA LYS A 67 1.56 -4.80 -6.14
C LYS A 67 0.53 -5.91 -5.98
N VAL A 68 -0.27 -5.88 -4.92
CA VAL A 68 -1.38 -6.84 -4.73
C VAL A 68 -2.33 -6.80 -5.90
N TYR A 69 -2.83 -5.61 -6.26
CA TYR A 69 -3.81 -5.49 -7.34
C TYR A 69 -3.20 -5.77 -8.71
N ALA A 70 -1.94 -5.40 -8.96
CA ALA A 70 -1.26 -5.75 -10.20
C ALA A 70 -1.09 -7.28 -10.36
N ASP A 71 -0.76 -7.99 -9.28
CA ASP A 71 -0.66 -9.45 -9.31
C ASP A 71 -2.04 -10.12 -9.49
N LEU A 72 -3.09 -9.59 -8.86
CA LEU A 72 -4.47 -10.04 -9.10
C LEU A 72 -4.91 -9.82 -10.55
N ALA A 73 -4.59 -8.65 -11.11
CA ALA A 73 -4.88 -8.31 -12.49
C ALA A 73 -4.19 -9.26 -13.47
N LYS A 74 -2.90 -9.53 -13.24
CA LYS A 74 -2.12 -10.50 -14.02
C LYS A 74 -2.66 -11.92 -13.93
N LYS A 75 -3.37 -12.27 -12.85
CA LYS A 75 -4.04 -13.57 -12.65
C LYS A 75 -5.44 -13.64 -13.28
N GLY A 76 -5.87 -12.62 -14.03
CA GLY A 76 -7.12 -12.59 -14.80
C GLY A 76 -8.21 -11.69 -14.23
N ASP A 77 -7.96 -10.98 -13.13
CA ASP A 77 -8.91 -9.97 -12.63
C ASP A 77 -8.67 -8.61 -13.30
N ASN A 78 -9.10 -8.45 -14.55
CA ASN A 78 -8.87 -7.22 -15.31
C ASN A 78 -9.43 -5.96 -14.64
N SER A 79 -10.39 -6.10 -13.71
CA SER A 79 -10.90 -4.95 -12.95
C SER A 79 -9.81 -4.34 -12.06
N ALA A 80 -8.93 -5.18 -11.51
CA ALA A 80 -7.86 -4.81 -10.57
C ALA A 80 -6.75 -3.92 -11.17
N PHE A 81 -6.66 -3.80 -12.50
CA PHE A 81 -5.69 -2.89 -13.13
C PHE A 81 -5.92 -1.43 -12.70
N LYS A 82 -7.18 -1.03 -12.52
CA LYS A 82 -7.51 0.33 -12.10
C LYS A 82 -7.04 0.59 -10.67
N GLU A 83 -7.31 -0.34 -9.76
CA GLU A 83 -6.92 -0.23 -8.35
C GLU A 83 -5.40 -0.23 -8.19
N ALA A 84 -4.69 -1.00 -9.02
CA ALA A 84 -3.23 -0.99 -9.06
C ALA A 84 -2.70 0.38 -9.50
N ALA A 85 -3.22 0.93 -10.60
CA ALA A 85 -2.84 2.24 -11.11
C ALA A 85 -3.12 3.37 -10.11
N ASP A 86 -4.32 3.38 -9.52
CA ASP A 86 -4.72 4.38 -8.53
C ASP A 86 -3.80 4.31 -7.29
N SER A 87 -3.45 3.10 -6.85
CA SER A 87 -2.52 2.91 -5.73
C SER A 87 -1.11 3.41 -6.06
N TYR A 88 -0.60 3.13 -7.26
CA TYR A 88 0.71 3.63 -7.68
C TYR A 88 0.76 5.16 -7.81
N ASN A 89 -0.31 5.79 -8.29
CA ASN A 89 -0.43 7.25 -8.29
C ASN A 89 -0.39 7.82 -6.86
N MET A 90 -0.99 7.14 -5.90
CA MET A 90 -0.91 7.54 -4.49
C MET A 90 0.51 7.45 -3.93
N VAL A 91 1.31 6.44 -4.31
CA VAL A 91 2.74 6.38 -3.93
C VAL A 91 3.46 7.64 -4.39
N ILE A 92 3.34 7.96 -5.68
CA ILE A 92 4.01 9.11 -6.29
C ILE A 92 3.56 10.40 -5.59
N SER A 93 2.25 10.61 -5.42
CA SER A 93 1.71 11.79 -4.77
C SER A 93 2.19 11.96 -3.32
N THR A 94 2.19 10.88 -2.54
CA THR A 94 2.63 10.90 -1.13
C THR A 94 4.13 11.18 -1.02
N GLU A 95 4.95 10.58 -1.89
CA GLU A 95 6.40 10.78 -1.87
C GLU A 95 6.81 12.16 -2.39
N GLU A 96 6.14 12.68 -3.42
CA GLU A 96 6.35 14.04 -3.92
C GLU A 96 6.00 15.08 -2.85
N LYS A 97 4.84 14.95 -2.20
CA LYS A 97 4.42 15.86 -1.11
C LYS A 97 5.37 15.82 0.08
N SER A 98 5.96 14.66 0.37
CA SER A 98 6.85 14.48 1.52
C SER A 98 8.33 14.73 1.23
N GLY A 99 8.72 14.84 -0.04
CA GLY A 99 10.11 14.95 -0.49
C GLY A 99 10.94 13.68 -0.25
N LYS A 100 10.31 12.53 0.03
CA LYS A 100 10.97 11.28 0.41
C LYS A 100 10.68 10.17 -0.59
N ALA A 101 11.36 10.21 -1.73
CA ALA A 101 11.21 9.22 -2.78
C ALA A 101 11.92 7.90 -2.42
N LYS A 102 11.18 6.94 -1.86
CA LYS A 102 11.69 5.58 -1.58
C LYS A 102 11.19 4.56 -2.61
N TYR A 103 9.93 4.66 -3.01
CA TYR A 103 9.26 3.70 -3.87
C TYR A 103 8.95 4.24 -5.27
N THR A 104 8.95 5.56 -5.48
CA THR A 104 8.56 6.23 -6.74
C THR A 104 9.26 5.65 -7.98
N THR A 105 10.58 5.46 -7.92
CA THR A 105 11.35 4.95 -9.06
C THR A 105 10.88 3.55 -9.47
N GLU A 106 10.75 2.65 -8.49
CA GLU A 106 10.28 1.28 -8.73
C GLU A 106 8.80 1.27 -9.16
N THR A 107 7.97 2.10 -8.52
CA THR A 107 6.56 2.26 -8.89
C THR A 107 6.38 2.63 -10.36
N ARG A 108 7.18 3.56 -10.88
CA ARG A 108 7.12 3.92 -12.31
C ARG A 108 7.50 2.76 -13.23
N GLN A 109 8.46 1.93 -12.85
CA GLN A 109 8.82 0.72 -13.59
C GLN A 109 7.69 -0.30 -13.56
N LEU A 110 7.08 -0.52 -12.39
CA LEU A 110 5.94 -1.43 -12.23
C LEU A 110 4.72 -0.98 -13.04
N MET A 111 4.43 0.31 -13.11
CA MET A 111 3.36 0.84 -13.97
C MET A 111 3.63 0.57 -15.46
N GLY A 112 4.88 0.66 -15.90
CA GLY A 112 5.27 0.31 -17.28
C GLY A 112 5.05 -1.17 -17.57
N ALA A 113 5.47 -2.06 -16.65
CA ALA A 113 5.25 -3.50 -16.77
C ALA A 113 3.75 -3.85 -16.78
N MET A 114 2.98 -3.25 -15.88
CA MET A 114 1.54 -3.44 -15.79
C MET A 114 0.79 -3.02 -17.07
N THR A 115 1.26 -1.98 -17.77
CA THR A 115 0.70 -1.60 -19.07
C THR A 115 0.85 -2.72 -20.10
N SER A 116 1.98 -3.43 -20.07
CA SER A 116 2.20 -4.58 -20.96
C SER A 116 1.32 -5.77 -20.57
N ASP A 117 1.17 -6.03 -19.27
CA ASP A 117 0.26 -7.07 -18.76
C ASP A 117 -1.21 -6.77 -19.16
N LEU A 118 -1.65 -5.51 -19.07
CA LEU A 118 -3.00 -5.09 -19.51
C LEU A 118 -3.21 -5.33 -21.00
N VAL A 119 -2.26 -4.95 -21.85
CA VAL A 119 -2.35 -5.16 -23.31
C VAL A 119 -2.46 -6.65 -23.62
N ASN A 120 -1.62 -7.50 -23.00
CA ASN A 120 -1.68 -8.94 -23.20
C ASN A 120 -3.02 -9.52 -22.75
N SER A 121 -3.53 -9.09 -21.59
CA SER A 121 -4.84 -9.53 -21.07
C SER A 121 -6.05 -9.11 -21.91
N ALA A 122 -5.88 -8.16 -22.83
CA ALA A 122 -6.92 -7.70 -23.75
C ALA A 122 -6.85 -8.39 -25.13
N VAL A 123 -5.76 -9.10 -25.40
CA VAL A 123 -5.55 -9.86 -26.64
C VAL A 123 -5.95 -11.32 -26.47
N GLU A 124 -5.79 -11.89 -25.27
CA GLU A 124 -6.29 -13.22 -24.86
C GLU A 124 -7.80 -13.21 -24.60
#